data_AF-A0A5C7N7R7-F1
#
_entry.id   AF-A0A5C7N7R7-F1
#
_cell.length_a   1.000
_cell.length_b   1.000
_cell.length_c   1.000
_cell.angle_alpha   90.00
_cell.angle_beta   90.00
_cell.angle_gamma   90.00
#
_symmetry.space_group_name_H-M   'P 1'
#
loop_
_entity.id
_entity.type
_entity.pdbx_description
1 polymer ?
#
loop_
_entity_poly.entity_id
_entity_poly.type
_entity_poly.pdbx_seq_one_letter_code
_entity_poly.pdbx_strand_id
1 'polypeptide(L)'
;MKHKFLVMCLIISAPLTAQDVTIKAGTTITITAGTIFTIGNALTNNGTLVNNGSILIGGQWVNNGTYTPGTGAITFNSTAPVQVINHNAQAFNTLTISGGGVKQFLADITINDELILTDGILESSNNAKINFSGTSGFSGGSDAAHIKGTVQRSGQGDLVFPIGNGTTYLPVELINAGTGTNASFTLHEISSEVLTSDNSLTAVSDQRYWELSLQGGSLSQSKIKLPANGDTFSNLDGVVVAGSAAALGPYASFGNSDFTGTPASGSVLSEDAPLVAFYALAVANTDNTINVYNAVSVFEDGKNDYFQIFNIEQYSNSMVTIFNRWGDRVFQMKGYNNDVRDKRFNGLSDAGNVLPAGTYFYSINLGDGSETTTGYLHLK
;
A
#
# COMPACT_ATOMS: atom_id res chain seq x y z
N MET A 1 70.16 -31.81 -43.59
CA MET A 1 69.74 -31.04 -42.40
C MET A 1 68.23 -31.06 -42.30
N LYS A 2 67.65 -31.79 -41.33
CA LYS A 2 66.20 -31.77 -41.06
C LYS A 2 65.89 -30.55 -40.19
N HIS A 3 65.17 -29.58 -40.74
CA HIS A 3 64.71 -28.41 -39.98
C HIS A 3 63.51 -28.82 -39.13
N LYS A 4 63.67 -28.81 -37.80
CA LYS A 4 62.55 -28.94 -36.86
C LYS A 4 61.87 -27.58 -36.76
N PHE A 5 60.67 -27.45 -37.30
CA PHE A 5 59.79 -26.32 -37.00
C PHE A 5 59.23 -26.50 -35.59
N LEU A 6 59.58 -25.58 -34.69
CA LEU A 6 58.96 -25.43 -33.39
C LEU A 6 57.67 -24.62 -33.59
N VAL A 7 56.52 -25.28 -33.52
CA VAL A 7 55.22 -24.58 -33.45
C VAL A 7 55.02 -24.16 -32.00
N MET A 8 55.26 -22.88 -31.72
CA MET A 8 54.94 -22.27 -30.44
C MET A 8 53.45 -21.95 -30.43
N CYS A 9 52.65 -22.77 -29.74
CA CYS A 9 51.23 -22.50 -29.52
C CYS A 9 51.10 -21.49 -28.37
N LEU A 10 50.81 -20.23 -28.70
CA LEU A 10 50.54 -19.19 -27.72
C LEU A 10 49.07 -19.31 -27.28
N ILE A 11 48.82 -19.91 -26.11
CA ILE A 11 47.49 -19.92 -25.49
C ILE A 11 47.30 -18.55 -24.82
N ILE A 12 46.65 -17.63 -25.51
CA ILE A 12 46.17 -16.38 -24.92
C ILE A 12 44.84 -16.71 -24.22
N SER A 13 44.82 -16.71 -22.90
CA SER A 13 43.57 -16.72 -22.13
C SER A 13 42.94 -15.33 -22.19
N ALA A 14 42.07 -15.10 -23.16
CA ALA A 14 41.13 -13.98 -23.10
C ALA A 14 39.93 -14.42 -22.23
N PRO A 15 39.51 -13.66 -21.21
CA PRO A 15 38.25 -13.93 -20.54
C PRO A 15 37.13 -13.72 -21.57
N LEU A 16 36.48 -14.80 -22.01
CA LEU A 16 35.31 -14.73 -22.88
C LEU A 16 34.09 -14.38 -22.01
N THR A 17 33.94 -13.10 -21.64
CA THR A 17 32.80 -12.62 -20.84
C THR A 17 31.67 -12.18 -21.77
N ALA A 18 30.87 -13.14 -22.23
CA ALA A 18 29.47 -12.99 -22.63
C ALA A 18 29.07 -14.24 -23.43
N GLN A 19 28.19 -15.08 -22.88
CA GLN A 19 27.53 -16.13 -23.64
C GLN A 19 26.07 -15.73 -23.78
N ASP A 20 25.73 -15.14 -24.92
CA ASP A 20 24.33 -15.00 -25.33
C ASP A 20 23.79 -16.39 -25.69
N VAL A 21 22.56 -16.67 -25.27
CA VAL A 21 21.84 -17.89 -25.63
C VAL A 21 20.62 -17.51 -26.45
N THR A 22 20.52 -18.06 -27.65
CA THR A 22 19.34 -17.91 -28.52
C THR A 22 18.70 -19.27 -28.76
N ILE A 23 17.47 -19.44 -28.29
CA ILE A 23 16.63 -20.60 -28.61
C ILE A 23 15.83 -20.25 -29.86
N LYS A 24 16.07 -20.99 -30.96
CA LYS A 24 15.38 -20.75 -32.23
C LYS A 24 13.95 -21.27 -32.19
N ALA A 25 13.09 -20.67 -33.01
CA ALA A 25 11.73 -21.17 -33.22
C ALA A 25 11.73 -22.66 -33.61
N GLY A 26 10.77 -23.42 -33.06
CA GLY A 26 10.69 -24.88 -33.23
C GLY A 26 11.71 -25.70 -32.44
N THR A 27 12.60 -25.07 -31.65
CA THR A 27 13.55 -25.76 -30.77
C THR A 27 12.97 -25.88 -29.36
N THR A 28 13.13 -27.04 -28.74
CA THR A 28 12.83 -27.24 -27.31
C THR A 28 14.13 -27.46 -26.54
N ILE A 29 14.36 -26.66 -25.50
CA ILE A 29 15.39 -26.87 -24.50
C ILE A 29 14.71 -27.27 -23.19
N THR A 30 15.14 -28.39 -22.61
CA THR A 30 14.68 -28.85 -21.30
C THR A 30 15.85 -28.82 -20.34
N ILE A 31 15.73 -28.03 -19.27
CA ILE A 31 16.65 -28.04 -18.15
C ILE A 31 16.08 -29.01 -17.11
N THR A 32 16.79 -30.11 -16.86
CA THR A 32 16.36 -31.15 -15.93
C THR A 32 16.70 -30.78 -14.48
N ALA A 33 16.01 -31.41 -13.53
CA ALA A 33 16.29 -31.24 -12.10
C ALA A 33 17.76 -31.49 -11.77
N GLY A 34 18.32 -30.64 -10.90
CA GLY A 34 19.74 -30.66 -10.52
C GLY A 34 20.71 -30.04 -11.54
N THR A 35 20.24 -29.64 -12.72
CA THR A 35 21.08 -28.95 -13.72
C THR A 35 21.13 -27.46 -13.42
N ILE A 36 22.33 -26.89 -13.43
CA ILE A 36 22.56 -25.44 -13.41
C ILE A 36 22.92 -24.98 -14.83
N PHE A 37 22.13 -24.06 -15.38
CA PHE A 37 22.37 -23.45 -16.68
C PHE A 37 22.66 -21.97 -16.53
N THR A 38 23.92 -21.58 -16.74
CA THR A 38 24.38 -20.19 -16.56
C THR A 38 24.50 -19.49 -17.90
N ILE A 39 23.84 -18.34 -18.01
CA ILE A 39 23.84 -17.45 -19.18
C ILE A 39 24.53 -16.15 -18.76
N GLY A 40 25.77 -15.97 -19.20
CA GLY A 40 26.58 -14.82 -18.77
C GLY A 40 26.09 -13.47 -19.28
N ASN A 41 25.34 -13.44 -20.37
CA ASN A 41 24.77 -12.22 -20.95
C ASN A 41 23.27 -12.43 -21.27
N ALA A 42 22.82 -12.29 -22.52
CA ALA A 42 21.40 -12.28 -22.83
C ALA A 42 20.81 -13.67 -23.13
N LEU A 43 19.57 -13.91 -22.69
CA LEU A 43 18.73 -15.01 -23.14
C LEU A 43 17.68 -14.48 -24.12
N THR A 44 17.66 -15.00 -25.34
CA THR A 44 16.55 -14.82 -26.29
C THR A 44 15.87 -16.16 -26.54
N ASN A 45 14.63 -16.32 -26.10
CA ASN A 45 13.85 -17.53 -26.35
C ASN A 45 12.79 -17.28 -27.42
N ASN A 46 12.95 -17.87 -28.61
CA ASN A 46 11.92 -17.91 -29.66
C ASN A 46 11.29 -19.31 -29.81
N GLY A 47 11.70 -20.29 -29.00
CA GLY A 47 11.23 -21.67 -29.02
C GLY A 47 10.50 -22.05 -27.73
N THR A 48 10.75 -23.26 -27.23
CA THR A 48 10.21 -23.75 -25.95
C THR A 48 11.35 -23.96 -24.94
N LEU A 49 11.25 -23.33 -23.79
CA LEU A 49 12.16 -23.51 -22.65
C LEU A 49 11.39 -24.15 -21.49
N VAL A 50 11.69 -25.41 -21.18
CA VAL A 50 11.14 -26.13 -20.02
C VAL A 50 12.17 -26.12 -18.90
N ASN A 51 11.82 -25.60 -17.74
CA ASN A 51 12.73 -25.49 -16.62
C ASN A 51 12.28 -26.37 -15.44
N ASN A 52 13.11 -27.34 -15.06
CA ASN A 52 12.99 -28.08 -13.81
C ASN A 52 14.28 -28.01 -12.97
N GLY A 53 15.29 -27.28 -13.46
CA GLY A 53 16.58 -27.09 -12.78
C GLY A 53 16.75 -25.64 -12.33
N SER A 54 17.96 -25.09 -12.45
CA SER A 54 18.27 -23.70 -12.09
C SER A 54 18.89 -22.97 -13.26
N ILE A 55 18.29 -21.85 -13.66
CA ILE A 55 18.81 -21.00 -14.74
C ILE A 55 19.28 -19.67 -14.14
N LEU A 56 20.53 -19.29 -14.40
CA LEU A 56 21.11 -18.02 -13.96
C LEU A 56 21.29 -17.13 -15.19
N ILE A 57 20.76 -15.91 -15.16
CA ILE A 57 20.80 -14.96 -16.27
C ILE A 57 21.49 -13.68 -15.82
N GLY A 58 22.69 -13.43 -16.36
CA GLY A 58 23.52 -12.26 -16.06
C GLY A 58 23.22 -11.03 -16.92
N GLY A 59 22.38 -11.17 -17.94
CA GLY A 59 21.96 -10.08 -18.83
C GLY A 59 20.46 -10.08 -19.10
N GLN A 60 20.06 -9.50 -20.24
CA GLN A 60 18.66 -9.32 -20.59
C GLN A 60 17.96 -10.66 -20.85
N TRP A 61 16.66 -10.74 -20.57
CA TRP A 61 15.83 -11.81 -21.12
C TRP A 61 14.75 -11.26 -22.03
N VAL A 62 14.71 -11.79 -23.25
CA VAL A 62 13.63 -11.62 -24.22
C VAL A 62 13.00 -12.98 -24.51
N ASN A 63 11.73 -13.13 -24.15
CA ASN A 63 10.95 -14.33 -24.38
C ASN A 63 9.86 -14.06 -25.43
N ASN A 64 10.08 -14.50 -26.66
CA ASN A 64 9.08 -14.46 -27.73
C ASN A 64 8.37 -15.81 -27.93
N GLY A 65 8.87 -16.86 -27.28
CA GLY A 65 8.35 -18.22 -27.34
C GLY A 65 7.62 -18.62 -26.05
N THR A 66 7.68 -19.92 -25.74
CA THR A 66 7.07 -20.51 -24.55
C THR A 66 8.14 -20.81 -23.50
N TYR A 67 7.93 -20.34 -22.28
CA TYR A 67 8.60 -20.75 -21.06
C TYR A 67 7.64 -21.55 -20.19
N THR A 68 8.06 -22.75 -19.79
CA THR A 68 7.31 -23.61 -18.87
C THR A 68 8.11 -23.74 -17.58
N PRO A 69 7.67 -23.14 -16.46
CA PRO A 69 8.48 -23.01 -15.26
C PRO A 69 8.71 -24.31 -14.49
N GLY A 70 7.93 -25.37 -14.74
CA GLY A 70 8.06 -26.66 -14.05
C GLY A 70 8.22 -26.50 -12.54
N THR A 71 9.21 -27.18 -11.96
CA THR A 71 9.69 -26.94 -10.58
C THR A 71 10.98 -26.09 -10.55
N GLY A 72 11.32 -25.45 -11.66
CA GLY A 72 12.63 -24.83 -11.85
C GLY A 72 12.76 -23.43 -11.24
N ALA A 73 13.99 -23.05 -10.92
CA ALA A 73 14.36 -21.73 -10.43
C ALA A 73 14.96 -20.86 -11.54
N ILE A 74 14.69 -19.56 -11.49
CA ILE A 74 15.34 -18.53 -12.30
C ILE A 74 16.02 -17.55 -11.36
N THR A 75 17.28 -17.23 -11.62
CA THR A 75 18.02 -16.17 -10.93
C THR A 75 18.40 -15.07 -11.92
N PHE A 76 17.94 -13.85 -11.67
CA PHE A 76 18.45 -12.66 -12.36
C PHE A 76 19.57 -12.05 -11.53
N ASN A 77 20.81 -12.14 -12.01
CA ASN A 77 22.01 -11.78 -11.27
C ASN A 77 22.93 -10.80 -12.02
N SER A 78 22.39 -10.00 -12.95
CA SER A 78 23.20 -8.98 -13.62
C SER A 78 23.72 -7.97 -12.62
N THR A 79 24.98 -7.55 -12.81
CA THR A 79 25.59 -6.43 -12.07
C THR A 79 25.46 -5.10 -12.82
N ALA A 80 24.78 -5.08 -13.97
CA ALA A 80 24.47 -3.86 -14.69
C ALA A 80 23.45 -3.01 -13.92
N PRO A 81 23.43 -1.67 -14.12
CA PRO A 81 22.47 -0.80 -13.45
C PRO A 81 21.00 -1.20 -13.66
N VAL A 82 20.67 -1.72 -14.85
CA VAL A 82 19.34 -2.22 -15.20
C VAL A 82 19.45 -3.54 -15.95
N GLN A 83 18.69 -4.54 -15.51
CA GLN A 83 18.47 -5.82 -16.20
C GLN A 83 17.01 -5.90 -16.63
N VAL A 84 16.77 -5.92 -17.95
CA VAL A 84 15.42 -6.00 -18.51
C VAL A 84 14.94 -7.45 -18.56
N ILE A 85 13.74 -7.68 -18.01
CA ILE A 85 13.05 -8.97 -17.97
C ILE A 85 11.78 -8.85 -18.83
N ASN A 86 11.87 -9.30 -20.07
CA ASN A 86 10.73 -9.48 -20.97
C ASN A 86 10.41 -10.96 -21.08
N HIS A 87 9.65 -11.48 -20.11
CA HIS A 87 9.32 -12.90 -19.96
C HIS A 87 7.95 -13.29 -20.56
N ASN A 88 7.26 -12.36 -21.21
CA ASN A 88 5.97 -12.57 -21.87
C ASN A 88 4.83 -13.01 -20.92
N ALA A 89 4.75 -12.39 -19.74
CA ALA A 89 3.72 -12.66 -18.71
C ALA A 89 3.63 -14.12 -18.25
N GLN A 90 4.70 -14.90 -18.40
CA GLN A 90 4.72 -16.31 -17.99
C GLN A 90 5.11 -16.45 -16.52
N ALA A 91 4.61 -17.49 -15.85
CA ALA A 91 4.89 -17.69 -14.43
C ALA A 91 6.33 -18.17 -14.17
N PHE A 92 6.82 -17.91 -12.95
CA PHE A 92 8.01 -18.55 -12.38
C PHE A 92 7.58 -19.48 -11.26
N ASN A 93 8.27 -20.62 -11.12
CA ASN A 93 8.10 -21.41 -9.91
C ASN A 93 8.83 -20.73 -8.75
N THR A 94 10.16 -20.68 -8.84
CA THR A 94 11.02 -19.94 -7.91
C THR A 94 11.75 -18.83 -8.66
N LEU A 95 11.74 -17.62 -8.12
CA LEU A 95 12.42 -16.46 -8.69
C LEU A 95 13.39 -15.85 -7.68
N THR A 96 14.66 -15.72 -8.06
CA THR A 96 15.69 -15.09 -7.22
C THR A 96 16.18 -13.79 -7.85
N ILE A 97 16.20 -12.72 -7.05
CA ILE A 97 16.71 -11.40 -7.41
C ILE A 97 18.04 -11.15 -6.70
N SER A 98 19.11 -10.98 -7.48
CA SER A 98 20.48 -10.83 -7.00
C SER A 98 21.33 -9.90 -7.92
N GLY A 99 22.56 -9.61 -7.52
CA GLY A 99 23.53 -8.83 -8.30
C GLY A 99 23.33 -7.31 -8.26
N GLY A 100 22.40 -6.80 -7.45
CA GLY A 100 22.16 -5.38 -7.25
C GLY A 100 21.42 -4.72 -8.41
N GLY A 101 21.39 -3.37 -8.43
CA GLY A 101 20.74 -2.60 -9.49
C GLY A 101 19.24 -2.90 -9.65
N VAL A 102 18.66 -2.45 -10.76
CA VAL A 102 17.25 -2.64 -11.07
C VAL A 102 17.05 -3.89 -11.92
N LYS A 103 16.10 -4.73 -11.55
CA LYS A 103 15.52 -5.81 -12.36
C LYS A 103 14.17 -5.33 -12.86
N GLN A 104 14.16 -4.77 -14.07
CA GLN A 104 12.96 -4.16 -14.64
C GLN A 104 12.11 -5.23 -15.31
N PHE A 105 10.87 -5.42 -14.86
CA PHE A 105 9.93 -6.35 -15.47
C PHE A 105 8.83 -5.60 -16.22
N LEU A 106 8.50 -6.09 -17.43
CA LEU A 106 7.65 -5.35 -18.38
C LEU A 106 6.20 -5.82 -18.43
N ALA A 107 5.88 -6.94 -17.76
CA ALA A 107 4.57 -7.57 -17.71
C ALA A 107 4.38 -8.27 -16.37
N ASP A 108 3.16 -8.67 -16.04
CA ASP A 108 2.87 -9.35 -14.78
C ASP A 108 3.75 -10.59 -14.57
N ILE A 109 4.30 -10.70 -13.37
CA ILE A 109 5.07 -11.85 -12.91
C ILE A 109 4.18 -12.64 -11.97
N THR A 110 3.95 -13.92 -12.26
CA THR A 110 3.29 -14.82 -11.32
C THR A 110 4.32 -15.72 -10.66
N ILE A 111 4.31 -15.79 -9.33
CA ILE A 111 5.17 -16.65 -8.51
C ILE A 111 4.34 -17.85 -8.03
N ASN A 112 4.79 -19.07 -8.36
CA ASN A 112 4.08 -20.30 -7.98
C ASN A 112 4.53 -20.84 -6.62
N ASP A 113 5.79 -20.61 -6.23
CA ASP A 113 6.37 -21.16 -5.00
C ASP A 113 7.02 -20.07 -4.13
N GLU A 114 8.15 -19.50 -4.57
CA GLU A 114 8.91 -18.54 -3.76
C GLU A 114 9.56 -17.41 -4.58
N LEU A 115 9.50 -16.19 -4.05
CA LEU A 115 10.35 -15.06 -4.46
C LEU A 115 11.48 -14.86 -3.44
N ILE A 116 12.73 -14.88 -3.89
CA ILE A 116 13.92 -14.72 -3.05
C ILE A 116 14.57 -13.36 -3.36
N LEU A 117 14.50 -12.43 -2.43
CA LEU A 117 15.02 -11.06 -2.55
C LEU A 117 16.37 -10.95 -1.82
N THR A 118 17.47 -11.12 -2.55
CA THR A 118 18.83 -11.10 -1.98
C THR A 118 19.56 -9.78 -2.19
N ASP A 119 19.60 -9.27 -3.43
CA ASP A 119 20.31 -8.04 -3.78
C ASP A 119 19.82 -7.51 -5.14
N GLY A 120 19.02 -6.45 -5.16
CA GLY A 120 18.46 -5.84 -6.37
C GLY A 120 16.99 -5.46 -6.24
N ILE A 121 16.60 -4.40 -6.95
CA ILE A 121 15.26 -3.83 -6.91
C ILE A 121 14.44 -4.41 -8.06
N LEU A 122 13.39 -5.15 -7.74
CA LEU A 122 12.44 -5.64 -8.74
C LEU A 122 11.45 -4.52 -9.08
N GLU A 123 11.68 -3.82 -10.19
CA GLU A 123 10.96 -2.59 -10.54
C GLU A 123 9.96 -2.82 -11.67
N SER A 124 8.73 -2.39 -11.44
CA SER A 124 7.65 -2.47 -12.41
C SER A 124 7.83 -1.48 -13.56
N SER A 125 7.43 -1.92 -14.76
CA SER A 125 7.14 -1.05 -15.90
C SER A 125 5.75 -1.36 -16.44
N ASN A 126 5.11 -0.40 -17.11
CA ASN A 126 3.79 -0.57 -17.75
C ASN A 126 2.68 -1.02 -16.78
N ASN A 127 2.74 -0.59 -15.52
CA ASN A 127 1.81 -1.00 -14.45
C ASN A 127 1.79 -2.52 -14.20
N ALA A 128 2.86 -3.23 -14.56
CA ALA A 128 3.00 -4.64 -14.27
C ALA A 128 3.02 -4.89 -12.75
N LYS A 129 2.55 -6.05 -12.32
CA LYS A 129 2.54 -6.45 -10.91
C LYS A 129 3.22 -7.78 -10.64
N ILE A 130 3.61 -7.98 -9.38
CA ILE A 130 4.04 -9.29 -8.87
C ILE A 130 2.84 -9.98 -8.24
N ASN A 131 2.44 -11.13 -8.76
CA ASN A 131 1.32 -11.94 -8.29
C ASN A 131 1.84 -13.17 -7.55
N PHE A 132 1.62 -13.23 -6.24
CA PHE A 132 1.83 -14.45 -5.45
C PHE A 132 0.61 -15.36 -5.61
N SER A 133 0.79 -16.52 -6.24
CA SER A 133 -0.29 -17.51 -6.38
C SER A 133 -0.47 -18.31 -5.09
N GLY A 134 -1.72 -18.54 -4.68
CA GLY A 134 -2.05 -19.39 -3.53
C GLY A 134 -1.28 -19.01 -2.27
N THR A 135 -0.52 -19.96 -1.73
CA THR A 135 0.29 -19.82 -0.51
C THR A 135 1.77 -19.47 -0.78
N SER A 136 2.11 -19.03 -2.01
CA SER A 136 3.50 -18.70 -2.35
C SER A 136 4.08 -17.66 -1.40
N GLY A 137 5.34 -17.88 -1.05
CA GLY A 137 6.08 -17.13 -0.06
C GLY A 137 7.14 -16.21 -0.67
N PHE A 138 7.81 -15.46 0.20
CA PHE A 138 9.06 -14.82 -0.16
C PHE A 138 10.05 -14.92 1.01
N SER A 139 11.32 -14.77 0.70
CA SER A 139 12.39 -14.64 1.69
C SER A 139 13.34 -13.50 1.34
N GLY A 140 14.03 -12.97 2.35
CA GLY A 140 14.87 -11.78 2.23
C GLY A 140 14.07 -10.48 2.37
N GLY A 141 14.47 -9.44 1.64
CA GLY A 141 13.93 -8.09 1.81
C GLY A 141 14.91 -7.17 2.56
N SER A 142 15.32 -6.08 1.92
CA SER A 142 16.18 -5.03 2.51
C SER A 142 16.15 -3.77 1.66
N ASP A 143 16.77 -2.69 2.13
CA ASP A 143 16.95 -1.46 1.33
C ASP A 143 17.63 -1.74 -0.02
N ALA A 144 18.49 -2.77 -0.09
CA ALA A 144 19.13 -3.22 -1.31
C ALA A 144 18.28 -4.21 -2.13
N ALA A 145 17.21 -4.80 -1.57
CA ALA A 145 16.44 -5.85 -2.22
C ALA A 145 14.94 -5.78 -1.87
N HIS A 146 14.13 -5.22 -2.76
CA HIS A 146 12.68 -5.11 -2.57
C HIS A 146 11.94 -4.92 -3.89
N ILE A 147 10.60 -4.99 -3.84
CA ILE A 147 9.74 -4.74 -4.99
C ILE A 147 9.38 -3.26 -5.04
N LYS A 148 9.64 -2.60 -6.17
CA LYS A 148 9.13 -1.27 -6.46
C LYS A 148 8.02 -1.37 -7.49
N GLY A 149 6.78 -1.39 -7.01
CA GLY A 149 5.57 -1.52 -7.82
C GLY A 149 4.49 -2.32 -7.11
N THR A 150 3.42 -2.64 -7.84
CA THR A 150 2.25 -3.29 -7.29
C THR A 150 2.51 -4.76 -6.97
N VAL A 151 2.11 -5.18 -5.77
CA VAL A 151 2.16 -6.59 -5.34
C VAL A 151 0.75 -7.09 -5.08
N GLN A 152 0.39 -8.22 -5.70
CA GLN A 152 -0.83 -8.95 -5.42
C GLN A 152 -0.55 -10.15 -4.52
N ARG A 153 -1.28 -10.24 -3.41
CA ARG A 153 -1.30 -11.42 -2.52
C ARG A 153 -2.72 -11.93 -2.34
N SER A 154 -2.84 -13.21 -2.04
CA SER A 154 -4.11 -13.81 -1.60
C SER A 154 -3.88 -14.78 -0.45
N GLY A 155 -4.84 -14.92 0.47
CA GLY A 155 -4.75 -15.91 1.54
C GLY A 155 -5.52 -15.53 2.79
N GLN A 156 -5.17 -16.19 3.89
CA GLN A 156 -5.64 -15.90 5.25
C GLN A 156 -4.47 -15.69 6.20
N GLY A 157 -4.74 -15.02 7.32
CA GLY A 157 -3.74 -14.74 8.36
C GLY A 157 -2.88 -13.53 8.01
N ASP A 158 -1.64 -13.52 8.52
CA ASP A 158 -0.77 -12.37 8.34
C ASP A 158 -0.10 -12.41 6.97
N LEU A 159 -0.25 -11.32 6.21
CA LEU A 159 0.29 -11.17 4.86
C LEU A 159 1.26 -10.00 4.82
N VAL A 160 2.50 -10.28 4.44
CA VAL A 160 3.56 -9.27 4.31
C VAL A 160 3.78 -8.91 2.84
N PHE A 161 3.88 -7.64 2.52
CA PHE A 161 4.16 -7.14 1.18
C PHE A 161 5.60 -6.63 1.13
N PRO A 162 6.53 -7.29 0.42
CA PRO A 162 7.94 -6.91 0.42
C PRO A 162 8.23 -5.76 -0.56
N ILE A 163 7.54 -4.64 -0.35
CA ILE A 163 7.61 -3.46 -1.21
C ILE A 163 8.60 -2.41 -0.67
N GLY A 164 8.95 -1.45 -1.52
CA GLY A 164 9.77 -0.30 -1.20
C GLY A 164 9.73 0.73 -2.32
N ASN A 165 10.39 1.87 -2.10
CA ASN A 165 10.38 3.02 -3.02
C ASN A 165 11.56 3.04 -4.01
N GLY A 166 12.37 1.97 -4.04
CA GLY A 166 13.59 1.85 -4.84
C GLY A 166 14.87 2.17 -4.09
N THR A 167 14.77 2.76 -2.89
CA THR A 167 15.92 3.04 -2.01
C THR A 167 15.75 2.46 -0.63
N THR A 168 14.50 2.32 -0.18
CA THR A 168 14.15 1.96 1.18
C THR A 168 13.13 0.83 1.15
N TYR A 169 13.38 -0.19 1.97
CA TYR A 169 12.43 -1.27 2.19
C TYR A 169 11.32 -0.81 3.12
N LEU A 170 10.09 -0.91 2.63
CA LEU A 170 8.89 -0.42 3.28
C LEU A 170 7.86 -1.54 3.36
N PRO A 171 8.14 -2.63 4.10
CA PRO A 171 7.21 -3.74 4.18
C PRO A 171 5.92 -3.31 4.87
N VAL A 172 4.80 -3.55 4.21
CA VAL A 172 3.46 -3.38 4.78
C VAL A 172 2.93 -4.74 5.15
N GLU A 173 2.21 -4.82 6.27
CA GLU A 173 1.59 -6.07 6.71
C GLU A 173 0.09 -5.89 6.87
N LEU A 174 -0.68 -6.88 6.41
CA LEU A 174 -2.07 -7.06 6.79
C LEU A 174 -2.12 -8.16 7.83
N ILE A 175 -2.56 -7.81 9.03
CA ILE A 175 -2.70 -8.74 10.15
C ILE A 175 -4.11 -9.32 10.14
N ASN A 176 -4.23 -10.64 10.32
CA ASN A 176 -5.51 -11.38 10.27
C ASN A 176 -6.32 -11.10 8.98
N ALA A 177 -5.67 -11.11 7.82
CA ALA A 177 -6.34 -10.98 6.53
C ALA A 177 -7.25 -12.17 6.24
N GLY A 178 -8.38 -11.95 5.57
CA GLY A 178 -9.19 -13.04 4.99
C GLY A 178 -9.80 -14.02 6.00
N THR A 179 -10.06 -13.61 7.24
CA THR A 179 -10.69 -14.48 8.24
C THR A 179 -12.02 -15.02 7.71
N GLY A 180 -12.16 -16.34 7.65
CA GLY A 180 -13.34 -17.03 7.12
C GLY A 180 -13.43 -17.16 5.59
N THR A 181 -12.72 -16.35 4.81
CA THR A 181 -12.64 -16.46 3.34
C THR A 181 -11.38 -15.81 2.81
N ASN A 182 -10.61 -16.52 1.97
CA ASN A 182 -9.41 -15.98 1.32
C ASN A 182 -9.68 -14.60 0.75
N ALA A 183 -8.85 -13.64 1.13
CA ALA A 183 -8.92 -12.30 0.59
C ALA A 183 -7.76 -12.08 -0.39
N SER A 184 -8.01 -11.30 -1.44
CA SER A 184 -6.99 -10.94 -2.44
C SER A 184 -6.85 -9.44 -2.54
N PHE A 185 -5.61 -8.98 -2.61
CA PHE A 185 -5.24 -7.59 -2.44
C PHE A 185 -4.19 -7.19 -3.44
N THR A 186 -4.25 -5.96 -3.94
CA THR A 186 -3.07 -5.29 -4.47
C THR A 186 -2.62 -4.20 -3.51
N LEU A 187 -1.30 -4.05 -3.36
CA LEU A 187 -0.69 -2.99 -2.58
C LEU A 187 0.36 -2.26 -3.42
N HIS A 188 0.33 -0.93 -3.40
CA HIS A 188 1.28 -0.06 -4.10
C HIS A 188 1.62 1.16 -3.24
N GLU A 189 2.90 1.49 -3.13
CA GLU A 189 3.37 2.73 -2.50
C GLU A 189 3.40 3.86 -3.51
N ILE A 190 2.97 5.05 -3.09
CA ILE A 190 2.92 6.27 -3.90
C ILE A 190 3.50 7.41 -3.07
N SER A 191 4.37 8.21 -3.67
CA SER A 191 5.10 9.30 -3.00
C SER A 191 5.00 10.62 -3.77
N SER A 192 5.48 11.70 -3.14
CA SER A 192 5.57 13.06 -3.73
C SER A 192 4.22 13.74 -4.01
N GLU A 193 3.18 13.38 -3.27
CA GLU A 193 1.86 14.00 -3.36
C GLU A 193 1.51 14.76 -2.06
N VAL A 194 0.67 15.78 -2.19
CA VAL A 194 0.18 16.54 -1.03
C VAL A 194 -1.17 15.98 -0.59
N LEU A 195 -1.21 15.44 0.63
CA LEU A 195 -2.41 14.84 1.20
C LEU A 195 -3.17 15.86 2.04
N THR A 196 -4.50 15.78 1.97
CA THR A 196 -5.39 16.54 2.86
C THR A 196 -5.86 15.66 4.00
N SER A 197 -5.98 16.20 5.19
CA SER A 197 -6.53 15.50 6.35
C SER A 197 -7.88 16.09 6.73
N ASP A 198 -8.71 15.27 7.35
CA ASP A 198 -9.73 15.81 8.23
C ASP A 198 -9.08 16.29 9.54
N ASN A 199 -9.92 16.80 10.42
CA ASN A 199 -9.45 17.39 11.66
C ASN A 199 -9.23 16.34 12.78
N SER A 200 -9.41 15.04 12.53
CA SER A 200 -8.96 13.97 13.45
C SER A 200 -7.43 13.83 13.46
N LEU A 201 -6.75 14.53 12.56
CA LEU A 201 -5.31 14.51 12.37
C LEU A 201 -4.77 15.94 12.41
N THR A 202 -3.62 16.15 13.06
CA THR A 202 -2.91 17.43 13.04
C THR A 202 -2.01 17.55 11.80
N ALA A 203 -1.51 16.42 11.31
CA ALA A 203 -0.73 16.32 10.08
C ALA A 203 -0.83 14.91 9.51
N VAL A 204 -0.76 14.78 8.18
CA VAL A 204 -0.57 13.50 7.47
C VAL A 204 0.82 13.52 6.86
N SER A 205 1.45 12.34 6.72
CA SER A 205 2.74 12.20 6.05
C SER A 205 2.71 12.88 4.67
N ASP A 206 3.75 13.67 4.39
CA ASP A 206 4.03 14.28 3.10
C ASP A 206 5.02 13.45 2.26
N GLN A 207 5.48 12.33 2.80
CA GLN A 207 6.45 11.47 2.13
C GLN A 207 5.75 10.48 1.20
N ARG A 208 4.65 9.85 1.66
CA ARG A 208 3.99 8.75 0.95
C ARG A 208 2.62 8.37 1.49
N TYR A 209 1.92 7.56 0.69
CA TYR A 209 0.76 6.77 1.05
C TYR A 209 0.77 5.43 0.30
N TRP A 210 -0.11 4.52 0.70
CA TRP A 210 -0.30 3.21 0.10
C TRP A 210 -1.72 3.07 -0.44
N GLU A 211 -1.85 2.56 -1.65
CA GLU A 211 -3.12 2.10 -2.19
C GLU A 211 -3.29 0.60 -1.88
N LEU A 212 -4.33 0.27 -1.13
CA LEU A 212 -4.80 -1.09 -0.84
C LEU A 212 -6.12 -1.33 -1.59
N SER A 213 -6.11 -2.25 -2.56
CA SER A 213 -7.32 -2.61 -3.30
C SER A 213 -7.76 -4.03 -2.96
N LEU A 214 -8.94 -4.16 -2.35
CA LEU A 214 -9.59 -5.45 -2.08
C LEU A 214 -10.25 -5.99 -3.36
N GLN A 215 -9.74 -7.09 -3.88
CA GLN A 215 -10.26 -7.77 -5.08
C GLN A 215 -11.31 -8.84 -4.75
N GLY A 216 -11.34 -9.30 -3.49
CA GLY A 216 -12.30 -10.27 -2.99
C GLY A 216 -12.00 -10.66 -1.54
N GLY A 217 -12.99 -11.19 -0.82
CA GLY A 217 -12.89 -11.55 0.60
C GLY A 217 -13.37 -10.43 1.53
N SER A 218 -12.87 -10.42 2.78
CA SER A 218 -13.22 -9.43 3.81
C SER A 218 -11.99 -9.00 4.62
N LEU A 219 -11.99 -7.74 5.05
CA LEU A 219 -11.00 -7.11 5.93
C LEU A 219 -11.59 -6.70 7.29
N SER A 220 -12.84 -7.04 7.60
CA SER A 220 -13.56 -6.53 8.78
C SER A 220 -12.92 -6.88 10.13
N GLN A 221 -12.00 -7.85 10.18
CA GLN A 221 -11.25 -8.24 11.38
C GLN A 221 -9.74 -8.04 11.22
N SER A 222 -9.32 -7.44 10.11
CA SER A 222 -7.92 -7.27 9.77
C SER A 222 -7.40 -5.93 10.29
N LYS A 223 -6.09 -5.80 10.41
CA LYS A 223 -5.41 -4.53 10.70
C LYS A 223 -4.31 -4.30 9.67
N ILE A 224 -3.97 -3.05 9.38
CA ILE A 224 -2.85 -2.72 8.49
C ILE A 224 -1.70 -2.16 9.32
N LYS A 225 -0.49 -2.66 9.08
CA LYS A 225 0.75 -2.18 9.70
C LYS A 225 1.59 -1.47 8.66
N LEU A 226 1.88 -0.20 8.90
CA LEU A 226 2.65 0.65 7.99
C LEU A 226 4.05 0.93 8.55
N PRO A 227 5.10 0.87 7.72
CA PRO A 227 6.45 1.20 8.12
C PRO A 227 6.63 2.73 8.22
N ALA A 228 7.39 3.18 9.21
CA ALA A 228 7.70 4.60 9.42
C ALA A 228 9.03 5.04 8.80
N ASN A 229 9.90 4.10 8.39
CA ASN A 229 11.25 4.42 7.92
C ASN A 229 11.24 5.39 6.72
N GLY A 230 11.80 6.58 6.88
CA GLY A 230 11.83 7.63 5.86
C GLY A 230 10.73 8.70 6.03
N ASP A 231 9.85 8.56 7.03
CA ASP A 231 8.98 9.66 7.47
C ASP A 231 9.74 10.63 8.38
N THR A 232 9.22 11.86 8.51
CA THR A 232 9.86 12.95 9.26
C THR A 232 9.30 13.14 10.67
N PHE A 233 8.71 12.09 11.26
CA PHE A 233 8.18 12.15 12.63
C PHE A 233 9.31 12.24 13.66
N SER A 234 9.08 12.97 14.76
CA SER A 234 10.04 13.10 15.87
C SER A 234 10.09 11.85 16.75
N ASN A 235 8.95 11.18 16.93
CA ASN A 235 8.78 9.88 17.57
C ASN A 235 7.51 9.21 17.00
N LEU A 236 7.17 8.01 17.49
CA LEU A 236 5.96 7.29 17.08
C LEU A 236 4.80 7.40 18.10
N ASP A 237 5.01 8.12 19.20
CA ASP A 237 3.96 8.40 20.18
C ASP A 237 2.94 9.38 19.57
N GLY A 238 1.68 8.95 19.46
CA GLY A 238 0.64 9.75 18.81
C GLY A 238 0.63 9.69 17.28
N VAL A 239 1.54 8.91 16.67
CA VAL A 239 1.43 8.56 15.25
C VAL A 239 0.34 7.50 15.09
N VAL A 240 -0.50 7.65 14.06
CA VAL A 240 -1.60 6.76 13.72
C VAL A 240 -1.52 6.31 12.27
N VAL A 241 -2.21 5.21 11.97
CA VAL A 241 -2.60 4.94 10.59
C VAL A 241 -3.76 5.87 10.26
N ALA A 242 -3.69 6.53 9.12
CA ALA A 242 -4.79 7.30 8.55
C ALA A 242 -5.29 6.64 7.26
N GLY A 243 -6.57 6.78 6.96
CA GLY A 243 -7.20 6.19 5.78
C GLY A 243 -8.10 7.17 5.02
N SER A 244 -8.21 7.00 3.70
CA SER A 244 -9.13 7.73 2.84
C SER A 244 -9.72 6.87 1.72
N ALA A 245 -10.90 7.25 1.25
CA ALA A 245 -11.52 6.68 0.04
C ALA A 245 -10.96 7.31 -1.25
N ALA A 246 -10.30 8.47 -1.18
CA ALA A 246 -9.71 9.17 -2.31
C ALA A 246 -8.20 9.37 -2.09
N ALA A 247 -7.42 9.27 -3.17
CA ALA A 247 -5.95 9.25 -3.09
C ALA A 247 -5.34 10.48 -2.40
N LEU A 248 -5.97 11.65 -2.51
CA LEU A 248 -5.46 12.91 -1.96
C LEU A 248 -6.24 13.39 -0.72
N GLY A 249 -7.13 12.54 -0.19
CA GLY A 249 -7.89 12.81 1.02
C GLY A 249 -9.33 13.32 0.81
N PRO A 250 -9.99 13.77 1.89
CA PRO A 250 -9.41 13.90 3.24
C PRO A 250 -9.11 12.54 3.87
N TYR A 251 -7.99 12.45 4.57
CA TYR A 251 -7.59 11.31 5.39
C TYR A 251 -8.12 11.47 6.82
N ALA A 252 -8.63 10.39 7.39
CA ALA A 252 -9.11 10.31 8.77
C ALA A 252 -8.29 9.31 9.58
N SER A 253 -8.22 9.47 10.90
CA SER A 253 -7.55 8.53 11.79
C SER A 253 -8.23 7.15 11.75
N PHE A 254 -7.43 6.10 11.57
CA PHE A 254 -7.76 4.69 11.81
C PHE A 254 -7.10 4.19 13.11
N GLY A 255 -6.63 5.13 13.94
CA GLY A 255 -5.99 4.87 15.23
C GLY A 255 -4.62 4.20 15.15
N ASN A 256 -4.13 3.86 16.33
CA ASN A 256 -2.89 3.15 16.57
C ASN A 256 -3.13 2.16 17.73
N SER A 257 -3.10 0.86 17.43
CA SER A 257 -3.26 -0.17 18.46
C SER A 257 -1.93 -0.69 19.00
N ASP A 258 -0.85 -0.53 18.23
CA ASP A 258 0.51 -0.86 18.63
C ASP A 258 1.52 -0.18 17.69
N PHE A 259 2.71 0.11 18.19
CA PHE A 259 3.83 0.56 17.38
C PHE A 259 5.14 -0.08 17.85
N THR A 260 6.09 -0.19 16.92
CA THR A 260 7.41 -0.76 17.22
C THR A 260 8.53 0.18 16.79
N GLY A 261 9.66 0.14 17.50
CA GLY A 261 10.89 0.81 17.10
C GLY A 261 10.85 2.34 17.17
N THR A 262 11.43 2.98 16.17
CA THR A 262 11.59 4.45 16.06
C THR A 262 11.17 4.91 14.66
N PRO A 263 11.02 6.21 14.38
CA PRO A 263 10.73 6.68 13.02
C PRO A 263 11.71 6.15 11.95
N ALA A 264 12.97 5.88 12.29
CA ALA A 264 13.98 5.37 11.35
C ALA A 264 13.90 3.85 11.10
N SER A 265 13.18 3.08 11.91
CA SER A 265 13.23 1.61 11.84
C SER A 265 12.00 0.93 12.45
N GLY A 266 10.85 1.62 12.43
CA GLY A 266 9.66 1.26 13.17
C GLY A 266 8.44 1.11 12.28
N SER A 267 7.31 0.80 12.92
CA SER A 267 6.02 0.64 12.24
C SER A 267 4.86 0.97 13.18
N VAL A 268 3.70 1.27 12.60
CA VAL A 268 2.46 1.59 13.33
C VAL A 268 1.35 0.68 12.82
N LEU A 269 0.61 0.06 13.74
CA LEU A 269 -0.50 -0.85 13.47
C LEU A 269 -1.83 -0.13 13.68
N SER A 270 -2.73 -0.17 12.69
CA SER A 270 -4.05 0.45 12.80
C SER A 270 -4.86 -0.10 13.98
N GLU A 271 -5.71 0.71 14.58
CA GLU A 271 -6.74 0.23 15.49
C GLU A 271 -7.94 -0.31 14.71
N ASP A 272 -8.38 0.44 13.71
CA ASP A 272 -9.53 0.10 12.89
C ASP A 272 -9.17 -0.81 11.70
N ALA A 273 -10.20 -1.51 11.23
CA ALA A 273 -10.10 -2.37 10.07
C ALA A 273 -9.86 -1.57 8.79
N PRO A 274 -8.95 -1.99 7.89
CA PRO A 274 -8.64 -1.25 6.67
C PRO A 274 -9.72 -1.44 5.60
N LEU A 275 -10.82 -0.69 5.71
CA LEU A 275 -12.00 -0.78 4.82
C LEU A 275 -12.08 0.29 3.72
N VAL A 276 -11.04 1.09 3.55
CA VAL A 276 -10.91 2.12 2.50
C VAL A 276 -9.71 1.82 1.59
N ALA A 277 -9.47 2.66 0.58
CA ALA A 277 -8.50 2.35 -0.47
C ALA A 277 -7.09 2.90 -0.20
N PHE A 278 -6.97 4.02 0.52
CA PHE A 278 -5.69 4.72 0.66
C PHE A 278 -5.31 4.87 2.12
N TYR A 279 -4.03 4.65 2.44
CA TYR A 279 -3.51 4.68 3.80
C TYR A 279 -2.20 5.44 3.89
N ALA A 280 -2.00 6.18 4.97
CA ALA A 280 -0.75 6.88 5.25
C ALA A 280 -0.47 6.85 6.76
N LEU A 281 0.74 7.22 7.17
CA LEU A 281 0.99 7.58 8.55
C LEU A 281 0.60 9.03 8.79
N ALA A 282 0.13 9.33 10.00
CA ALA A 282 -0.32 10.67 10.37
C ALA A 282 -0.10 10.91 11.87
N VAL A 283 -0.22 12.16 12.31
CA VAL A 283 -0.22 12.54 13.72
C VAL A 283 -1.66 12.75 14.15
N ALA A 284 -2.11 12.00 15.15
CA ALA A 284 -3.45 12.15 15.69
C ALA A 284 -3.66 13.55 16.25
N ASN A 285 -4.82 14.12 15.97
CA ASN A 285 -5.26 15.29 16.68
C ASN A 285 -5.79 14.87 18.06
N THR A 286 -5.03 15.20 19.10
CA THR A 286 -5.43 15.03 20.50
C THR A 286 -6.04 16.30 21.10
N ASP A 287 -6.19 17.34 20.26
CA ASP A 287 -6.97 18.51 20.62
C ASP A 287 -8.46 18.14 20.57
N ASN A 288 -9.04 17.90 21.74
CA ASN A 288 -10.46 17.59 21.87
C ASN A 288 -11.34 18.85 21.76
N THR A 289 -10.80 20.01 21.36
CA THR A 289 -11.62 21.19 21.13
C THR A 289 -12.66 20.95 20.03
N ILE A 290 -13.88 21.37 20.30
CA ILE A 290 -14.95 21.37 19.31
C ILE A 290 -14.85 22.61 18.42
N ASN A 291 -15.06 22.45 17.11
CA ASN A 291 -15.20 23.57 16.18
C ASN A 291 -16.62 23.59 15.60
N VAL A 292 -17.31 24.73 15.74
CA VAL A 292 -18.72 24.84 15.38
C VAL A 292 -18.87 25.54 14.02
N TYR A 293 -19.46 24.85 13.03
CA TYR A 293 -19.80 25.44 11.74
C TYR A 293 -21.21 26.04 11.81
N ASN A 294 -21.30 27.36 11.74
CA ASN A 294 -22.49 28.13 12.09
C ASN A 294 -23.50 28.32 10.93
N ALA A 295 -23.47 27.49 9.89
CA ALA A 295 -24.37 27.61 8.74
C ALA A 295 -25.02 26.26 8.42
N VAL A 296 -26.34 26.28 8.17
CA VAL A 296 -27.13 25.12 7.74
C VAL A 296 -28.02 25.52 6.56
N SER A 297 -28.04 24.71 5.52
CA SER A 297 -28.98 24.82 4.39
C SER A 297 -29.88 23.60 4.32
N VAL A 298 -31.19 23.81 4.37
CA VAL A 298 -32.18 22.69 4.40
C VAL A 298 -32.49 22.08 3.02
N PHE A 299 -31.63 22.32 2.02
CA PHE A 299 -31.86 21.90 0.64
C PHE A 299 -31.45 20.46 0.33
N GLU A 300 -30.81 19.76 1.28
CA GLU A 300 -30.28 18.39 1.11
C GLU A 300 -29.43 18.26 -0.17
N ASP A 301 -28.61 19.29 -0.47
CA ASP A 301 -27.77 19.36 -1.67
C ASP A 301 -26.36 18.81 -1.46
N GLY A 302 -26.11 18.23 -0.29
CA GLY A 302 -24.83 17.67 0.13
C GLY A 302 -23.90 18.71 0.76
N LYS A 303 -24.32 19.97 0.93
CA LYS A 303 -23.50 21.05 1.49
C LYS A 303 -24.20 21.68 2.68
N ASN A 304 -23.58 21.62 3.86
CA ASN A 304 -24.10 22.21 5.09
C ASN A 304 -25.54 21.75 5.43
N ASP A 305 -25.92 20.51 5.10
CA ASP A 305 -27.30 20.01 5.28
C ASP A 305 -27.73 19.84 6.75
N TYR A 306 -26.78 19.94 7.67
CA TYR A 306 -27.00 19.80 9.11
C TYR A 306 -25.99 20.68 9.87
N PHE A 307 -26.29 20.92 11.14
CA PHE A 307 -25.41 21.67 12.02
C PHE A 307 -24.19 20.84 12.39
N GLN A 308 -23.07 21.10 11.72
CA GLN A 308 -21.86 20.34 11.90
C GLN A 308 -21.06 20.88 13.10
N ILE A 309 -20.80 20.03 14.08
CA ILE A 309 -19.97 20.35 15.25
C ILE A 309 -18.79 19.39 15.25
N PHE A 310 -17.62 19.89 14.90
CA PHE A 310 -16.42 19.08 14.84
C PHE A 310 -16.04 18.51 16.22
N ASN A 311 -15.48 17.30 16.25
CA ASN A 311 -15.08 16.54 17.45
C ASN A 311 -16.21 16.16 18.43
N ILE A 312 -17.47 16.44 18.12
CA ILE A 312 -18.58 16.20 19.05
C ILE A 312 -18.80 14.70 19.35
N GLU A 313 -18.42 13.82 18.43
CA GLU A 313 -18.51 12.36 18.58
C GLU A 313 -17.62 11.82 19.69
N GLN A 314 -16.53 12.51 20.02
CA GLN A 314 -15.66 12.16 21.16
C GLN A 314 -16.39 12.33 22.50
N TYR A 315 -17.49 13.10 22.51
CA TYR A 315 -18.28 13.45 23.68
C TYR A 315 -19.63 12.74 23.65
N SER A 316 -19.62 11.43 23.94
CA SER A 316 -20.84 10.60 23.95
C SER A 316 -21.94 11.08 24.92
N ASN A 317 -21.58 11.86 25.92
CA ASN A 317 -22.49 12.49 26.88
C ASN A 317 -22.84 13.94 26.54
N SER A 318 -22.45 14.43 25.36
CA SER A 318 -22.74 15.79 24.91
C SER A 318 -24.23 16.11 24.91
N MET A 319 -24.56 17.38 25.05
CA MET A 319 -25.91 17.93 24.96
C MET A 319 -25.86 19.17 24.08
N VAL A 320 -26.43 19.06 22.88
CA VAL A 320 -26.56 20.18 21.95
C VAL A 320 -28.00 20.67 22.01
N THR A 321 -28.18 21.94 22.33
CA THR A 321 -29.49 22.59 22.42
C THR A 321 -29.53 23.80 21.50
N ILE A 322 -30.59 23.94 20.72
CA ILE A 322 -30.80 25.08 19.80
C ILE A 322 -32.06 25.83 20.21
N PHE A 323 -31.96 27.15 20.19
CA PHE A 323 -32.98 28.10 20.59
C PHE A 323 -33.35 29.01 19.41
N ASN A 324 -34.62 29.38 19.33
CA ASN A 324 -35.07 30.43 18.41
C ASN A 324 -34.62 31.82 18.92
N ARG A 325 -34.93 32.87 18.15
CA ARG A 325 -34.58 34.26 18.51
C ARG A 325 -35.21 34.80 19.80
N TRP A 326 -36.26 34.16 20.30
CA TRP A 326 -36.96 34.54 21.53
C TRP A 326 -36.45 33.76 22.75
N GLY A 327 -35.52 32.82 22.55
CA GLY A 327 -34.98 31.98 23.61
C GLY A 327 -35.75 30.68 23.85
N ASP A 328 -36.79 30.38 23.06
CA ASP A 328 -37.46 29.09 23.19
C ASP A 328 -36.61 27.99 22.56
N ARG A 329 -36.50 26.86 23.28
CA ARG A 329 -35.83 25.66 22.77
C ARG A 329 -36.62 25.07 21.61
N VAL A 330 -35.95 24.88 20.48
CA VAL A 330 -36.54 24.26 19.28
C VAL A 330 -35.98 22.86 19.01
N PHE A 331 -34.76 22.58 19.46
CA PHE A 331 -34.12 21.29 19.30
C PHE A 331 -33.22 20.96 20.51
N GLN A 332 -33.18 19.70 20.90
CA GLN A 332 -32.21 19.20 21.87
C GLN A 332 -31.81 17.76 21.57
N MET A 333 -30.51 17.50 21.65
CA MET A 333 -29.98 16.16 21.42
C MET A 333 -28.87 15.83 22.41
N LYS A 334 -29.03 14.67 23.06
CA LYS A 334 -28.00 14.04 23.89
C LYS A 334 -27.17 13.07 23.04
N GLY A 335 -25.86 13.12 23.17
CA GLY A 335 -24.92 12.31 22.38
C GLY A 335 -25.01 12.68 20.91
N TYR A 336 -24.91 13.98 20.62
CA TYR A 336 -24.97 14.51 19.25
C TYR A 336 -23.90 13.85 18.39
N ASN A 337 -24.25 13.47 17.17
CA ASN A 337 -23.36 12.75 16.28
C ASN A 337 -23.64 13.20 14.84
N ASN A 338 -22.62 13.75 14.18
CA ASN A 338 -22.73 14.30 12.83
C ASN A 338 -23.05 13.22 11.79
N ASP A 339 -22.68 11.96 12.01
CA ASP A 339 -22.85 10.87 11.04
C ASP A 339 -24.22 10.19 11.13
N VAL A 340 -24.90 10.32 12.28
CA VAL A 340 -26.21 9.71 12.51
C VAL A 340 -27.32 10.75 12.32
N ARG A 341 -28.11 10.61 11.24
CA ARG A 341 -29.16 11.57 10.84
C ARG A 341 -30.14 11.93 11.97
N ASP A 342 -30.54 10.96 12.78
CA ASP A 342 -31.50 11.17 13.87
C ASP A 342 -30.86 11.72 15.16
N LYS A 343 -29.52 11.89 15.18
CA LYS A 343 -28.75 12.46 16.29
C LYS A 343 -28.09 13.79 15.94
N ARG A 344 -28.53 14.44 14.86
CA ARG A 344 -28.03 15.75 14.43
C ARG A 344 -29.18 16.68 14.09
N PHE A 345 -28.92 17.99 14.14
CA PHE A 345 -29.87 19.01 13.76
C PHE A 345 -29.79 19.27 12.25
N ASN A 346 -30.91 19.08 11.55
CA ASN A 346 -31.05 19.24 10.10
C ASN A 346 -32.11 20.29 9.73
N GLY A 347 -32.33 21.30 10.58
CA GLY A 347 -33.36 22.32 10.36
C GLY A 347 -34.77 21.92 10.82
N LEU A 348 -34.93 20.75 11.44
CA LEU A 348 -36.19 20.32 12.05
C LEU A 348 -36.17 20.57 13.56
N SER A 349 -37.33 20.96 14.11
CA SER A 349 -37.56 20.99 15.56
C SER A 349 -37.67 19.59 16.16
N ASP A 350 -37.65 19.48 17.49
CA ASP A 350 -37.90 18.22 18.22
C ASP A 350 -39.25 17.56 17.84
N ALA A 351 -40.23 18.36 17.39
CA ALA A 351 -41.53 17.88 16.93
C ALA A 351 -41.54 17.46 15.45
N GLY A 352 -40.40 17.50 14.75
CA GLY A 352 -40.27 17.19 13.33
C GLY A 352 -40.73 18.30 12.39
N ASN A 353 -41.12 19.47 12.90
CA ASN A 353 -41.54 20.60 12.06
C ASN A 353 -40.32 21.32 11.47
N VAL A 354 -40.41 21.69 10.20
CA VAL A 354 -39.43 22.53 9.50
C VAL A 354 -39.37 23.90 10.16
N LEU A 355 -38.17 24.31 10.54
CA LEU A 355 -37.93 25.63 11.12
C LEU A 355 -37.74 26.69 10.01
N PRO A 356 -38.28 27.90 10.19
CA PRO A 356 -38.12 28.97 9.20
C PRO A 356 -36.66 29.43 9.11
N ALA A 357 -36.25 29.89 7.92
CA ALA A 357 -34.94 30.51 7.73
C ALA A 357 -34.74 31.69 8.70
N GLY A 358 -33.55 31.78 9.28
CA GLY A 358 -33.25 32.78 10.29
C GLY A 358 -32.02 32.49 11.12
N THR A 359 -31.78 33.36 12.11
CA THR A 359 -30.71 33.18 13.10
C THR A 359 -31.27 32.48 14.33
N TYR A 360 -30.59 31.40 14.71
CA TYR A 360 -30.82 30.60 15.91
C TYR A 360 -29.60 30.72 16.82
N PHE A 361 -29.74 30.28 18.06
CA PHE A 361 -28.66 30.25 19.04
C PHE A 361 -28.44 28.83 19.53
N TYR A 362 -27.19 28.44 19.76
CA TYR A 362 -26.88 27.11 20.27
C TYR A 362 -26.17 27.19 21.62
N SER A 363 -26.31 26.10 22.36
CA SER A 363 -25.58 25.79 23.58
C SER A 363 -25.12 24.34 23.50
N ILE A 364 -23.82 24.12 23.67
CA ILE A 364 -23.17 22.82 23.56
C ILE A 364 -22.46 22.55 24.89
N ASN A 365 -22.98 21.57 25.62
CA ASN A 365 -22.35 21.04 26.83
C ASN A 365 -21.74 19.68 26.48
N LEU A 366 -20.45 19.50 26.70
CA LEU A 366 -19.74 18.28 26.30
C LEU A 366 -19.93 17.11 27.28
N GLY A 367 -20.52 17.35 28.46
CA GLY A 367 -20.79 16.33 29.46
C GLY A 367 -19.54 15.84 30.21
N ASP A 368 -18.40 16.51 30.02
CA ASP A 368 -17.11 16.24 30.67
C ASP A 368 -16.76 17.25 31.79
N GLY A 369 -17.65 18.22 32.03
CA GLY A 369 -17.46 19.29 33.02
C GLY A 369 -16.79 20.56 32.48
N SER A 370 -16.44 20.61 31.19
CA SER A 370 -15.94 21.81 30.52
C SER A 370 -17.01 22.91 30.42
N GLU A 371 -16.56 24.15 30.15
CA GLU A 371 -17.48 25.26 29.95
C GLU A 371 -18.37 25.04 28.72
N THR A 372 -19.63 25.46 28.83
CA THR A 372 -20.60 25.33 27.75
C THR A 372 -20.25 26.28 26.61
N THR A 373 -20.07 25.73 25.41
CA THR A 373 -19.83 26.52 24.19
C THR A 373 -21.14 27.07 23.66
N THR A 374 -21.21 28.37 23.41
CA THR A 374 -22.41 29.04 22.90
C THR A 374 -22.11 29.86 21.66
N GLY A 375 -23.13 30.13 20.87
CA GLY A 375 -23.00 30.94 19.66
C GLY A 375 -24.30 31.02 18.88
N TYR A 376 -24.19 31.39 17.61
CA TYR A 376 -25.32 31.52 16.72
C TYR A 376 -25.20 30.57 15.53
N LEU A 377 -26.35 30.20 14.97
CA LEU A 377 -26.49 29.34 13.80
C LEU A 377 -27.35 30.07 12.77
N HIS A 378 -26.90 30.12 11.53
CA HIS A 378 -27.67 30.64 10.41
C HIS A 378 -28.36 29.48 9.67
N LEU A 379 -29.68 29.43 9.72
CA LEU A 379 -30.50 28.47 9.00
C LEU A 379 -31.04 29.12 7.72
N LYS A 380 -30.76 28.53 6.56
CA LYS A 380 -31.15 29.05 5.26
C LYS A 380 -32.02 28.08 4.47
#